data_AF-A0A0L7LL72-F1
#
_entry.id   AF-A0A0L7LL72-F1
#
_cell.length_a   1.000
_cell.length_b   1.000
_cell.length_c   1.000
_cell.angle_alpha   90.00
_cell.angle_beta   90.00
_cell.angle_gamma   90.00
#
_symmetry.space_group_name_H-M   'P 1'
#
loop_
_entity.id
_entity.type
_entity.pdbx_description
1 polymer ?
#
loop_
_entity_poly.entity_id
_entity_poly.type
_entity_poly.pdbx_seq_one_letter_code
_entity_poly.pdbx_strand_id
1 'polypeptide(L)'
;MEYPCSQQRPQPKTYHFRIWFLPRFFTPRRDEKLFMEYTESQKQRAIPRLLVTGLILQLFTVIVPGELDFVFAYALTSTAVIANLTLLALHYYVRSKRSIISHLAWVVLWAQLLASALRRQGDAYDELLGWAALLQYLTLATLPFRALTLIIYSILSFSAYILVQYFNALMFEGRLPQDFLYQEICNGSILFCASLLGTTSFVLYQNQHRHSFVETKRSLRDKMRKDLGLIDTQFKKIYMSRHENVRYVQQTTNSPVDMRVGIHTGAVLAGVLGQRQWQFDVYSRDVELANKMESSGLAGRVHVSEVTLGFLNDEFEVEPAFGEKREEMLRQAGIKTYFIVKVLKP
;
A
#
# COMPACT_ATOMS: atom_id res chain seq x y z
N MET A 1 29.36 16.54 -33.37
CA MET A 1 29.41 16.66 -31.91
C MET A 1 28.51 15.58 -31.34
N GLU A 2 29.09 14.50 -30.85
CA GLU A 2 28.36 13.39 -30.21
C GLU A 2 27.80 13.88 -28.88
N TYR A 3 26.47 13.92 -28.75
CA TYR A 3 25.84 14.05 -27.45
C TYR A 3 25.79 12.65 -26.82
N PRO A 4 26.43 12.41 -25.66
CA PRO A 4 26.25 11.14 -24.99
C PRO A 4 24.81 11.12 -24.47
N CYS A 5 23.96 10.30 -25.09
CA CYS A 5 22.73 9.84 -24.49
C CYS A 5 23.12 9.13 -23.20
N SER A 6 23.05 9.85 -22.07
CA SER A 6 23.16 9.27 -20.74
C SER A 6 21.90 8.45 -20.51
N GLN A 7 21.88 7.26 -21.12
CA GLN A 7 21.14 6.13 -20.60
C GLN A 7 21.62 5.97 -19.16
N GLN A 8 20.82 6.47 -18.21
CA GLN A 8 20.79 5.89 -16.89
C GLN A 8 20.39 4.43 -17.12
N ARG A 9 21.39 3.56 -17.32
CA ARG A 9 21.25 2.13 -17.12
C ARG A 9 20.46 1.97 -15.82
N PRO A 10 19.44 1.08 -15.75
CA PRO A 10 18.96 0.67 -14.44
C PRO A 10 20.21 0.21 -13.69
N GLN A 11 20.60 0.98 -12.67
CA GLN A 11 21.70 0.63 -11.80
C GLN A 11 21.46 -0.82 -11.40
N PRO A 12 22.43 -1.74 -11.56
CA PRO A 12 22.27 -3.09 -11.05
C PRO A 12 21.84 -2.93 -9.59
N LYS A 13 20.67 -3.49 -9.23
CA LYS A 13 20.23 -3.50 -7.84
C LYS A 13 21.32 -4.23 -7.07
N THR A 14 22.27 -3.49 -6.53
CA THR A 14 23.23 -3.99 -5.56
C THR A 14 22.37 -4.35 -4.36
N TYR A 15 22.02 -5.63 -4.29
CA TYR A 15 21.42 -6.23 -3.10
C TYR A 15 22.50 -6.19 -2.01
N HIS A 16 22.74 -5.01 -1.45
CA HIS A 16 23.38 -4.92 -0.17
C HIS A 16 22.49 -5.70 0.78
N PHE A 17 22.99 -6.85 1.24
CA PHE A 17 22.51 -7.55 2.43
C PHE A 17 22.64 -6.58 3.61
N ARG A 18 21.68 -5.68 3.72
CA ARG A 18 21.63 -4.63 4.72
C ARG A 18 20.61 -5.09 5.74
N ILE A 19 21.06 -5.27 6.98
CA ILE A 19 20.33 -5.83 8.13
C ILE A 19 18.88 -5.31 8.13
N TRP A 20 17.94 -6.20 7.81
CA TRP A 20 16.55 -5.92 7.44
C TRP A 20 15.63 -5.57 8.62
N PHE A 21 16.14 -5.49 9.84
CA PHE A 21 15.31 -5.65 11.04
C PHE A 21 14.66 -4.37 11.58
N LEU A 22 15.12 -3.18 11.20
CA LEU A 22 14.58 -1.92 11.73
C LEU A 22 14.15 -0.97 10.60
N PRO A 23 12.86 -0.55 10.55
CA PRO A 23 12.40 0.45 9.60
C PRO A 23 13.19 1.73 9.81
N ARG A 24 13.96 2.14 8.80
CA ARG A 24 14.65 3.43 8.86
C ARG A 24 13.65 4.56 8.71
N PHE A 25 13.70 5.49 9.66
CA PHE A 25 12.96 6.74 9.57
C PHE A 25 13.42 7.56 8.37
N PHE A 26 12.48 8.27 7.74
CA PHE A 26 12.81 9.22 6.70
C PHE A 26 13.53 10.44 7.29
N THR A 27 14.67 10.79 6.71
CA THR A 27 15.32 12.10 6.86
C THR A 27 14.91 12.93 5.64
N PRO A 28 14.02 13.95 5.71
CA PRO A 28 13.55 14.79 6.83
C PRO A 28 12.23 14.36 7.53
N ARG A 29 12.01 14.87 8.77
CA ARG A 29 10.84 14.54 9.64
C ARG A 29 9.45 14.83 9.03
N ARG A 30 9.33 15.76 8.10
CA ARG A 30 8.05 16.06 7.43
C ARG A 30 7.54 14.88 6.61
N ASP A 31 8.45 14.16 5.94
CA ASP A 31 8.11 12.99 5.13
C ASP A 31 7.69 11.82 6.01
N GLU A 32 8.32 11.66 7.16
CA GLU A 32 7.94 10.67 8.15
C GLU A 32 6.53 10.93 8.69
N LYS A 33 6.19 12.20 8.99
CA LYS A 33 4.84 12.56 9.44
C LYS A 33 3.79 12.23 8.37
N LEU A 34 4.06 12.61 7.11
CA LEU A 34 3.16 12.33 5.98
C LEU A 34 2.97 10.82 5.77
N PHE A 35 4.05 10.05 5.83
CA PHE A 35 4.00 8.59 5.73
C PHE A 35 3.22 7.95 6.88
N MET A 36 3.37 8.45 8.11
CA MET A 36 2.67 7.94 9.27
C MET A 36 1.16 8.22 9.20
N GLU A 37 0.74 9.44 8.85
CA GLU A 37 -0.68 9.79 8.68
C GLU A 37 -1.35 8.94 7.59
N TYR A 38 -0.62 8.69 6.50
CA TYR A 38 -1.06 7.78 5.44
C TYR A 38 -1.20 6.34 5.94
N THR A 39 -0.18 5.81 6.61
CA THR A 39 -0.15 4.42 7.07
C THR A 39 -1.23 4.15 8.12
N GLU A 40 -1.45 5.10 9.04
CA GLU A 40 -2.54 5.03 10.02
C GLU A 40 -3.88 4.92 9.30
N SER A 41 -4.15 5.80 8.34
CA SER A 41 -5.40 5.81 7.57
C SER A 41 -5.65 4.51 6.79
N GLN A 42 -4.60 3.87 6.26
CA GLN A 42 -4.71 2.59 5.57
C GLN A 42 -5.00 1.44 6.53
N LYS A 43 -4.24 1.35 7.62
CA LYS A 43 -4.39 0.30 8.63
C LYS A 43 -5.71 0.37 9.39
N GLN A 44 -6.32 1.56 9.50
CA GLN A 44 -7.67 1.73 10.05
C GLN A 44 -8.74 0.87 9.34
N ARG A 45 -8.51 0.45 8.08
CA ARG A 45 -9.41 -0.43 7.34
C ARG A 45 -9.30 -1.91 7.73
N ALA A 46 -8.25 -2.29 8.45
CA ALA A 46 -8.09 -3.66 8.94
C ALA A 46 -8.88 -3.92 10.23
N ILE A 47 -9.27 -2.88 10.98
CA ILE A 47 -9.96 -3.00 12.27
C ILE A 47 -11.31 -3.71 12.17
N PRO A 48 -12.18 -3.45 11.17
CA PRO A 48 -13.39 -4.24 11.02
C PRO A 48 -13.12 -5.74 10.90
N ARG A 49 -12.03 -6.12 10.22
CA ARG A 49 -11.64 -7.54 10.09
C ARG A 49 -11.19 -8.12 11.43
N LEU A 50 -10.45 -7.34 12.22
CA LEU A 50 -10.05 -7.71 13.57
C LEU A 50 -11.27 -7.92 14.49
N LEU A 51 -12.25 -7.02 14.44
CA LEU A 51 -13.50 -7.15 15.20
C LEU A 51 -14.34 -8.36 14.75
N VAL A 52 -14.35 -8.67 13.45
CA VAL A 52 -14.98 -9.89 12.94
C VAL A 52 -14.28 -11.13 13.48
N THR A 53 -12.94 -11.18 13.56
CA THR A 53 -12.23 -12.27 14.24
C THR A 53 -12.68 -12.42 15.70
N GLY A 54 -12.94 -11.30 16.39
CA GLY A 54 -13.54 -11.31 17.73
C GLY A 54 -14.93 -11.95 17.79
N LEU A 55 -15.79 -11.69 16.81
CA LEU A 55 -17.10 -12.36 16.72
C LEU A 55 -16.96 -13.87 16.47
N ILE A 56 -15.99 -14.28 15.65
CA ILE A 56 -15.71 -15.71 15.41
C ILE A 56 -15.20 -16.37 16.69
N LEU A 57 -14.34 -15.70 17.47
CA LEU A 57 -13.93 -16.17 18.80
C LEU A 57 -15.15 -16.40 19.70
N GLN A 58 -16.12 -15.48 19.72
CA GLN A 58 -17.34 -15.66 20.53
C GLN A 58 -18.21 -16.82 20.03
N LEU A 59 -18.26 -17.06 18.72
CA LEU A 59 -18.94 -18.24 18.19
C LEU A 59 -18.25 -19.53 18.65
N PHE A 60 -16.92 -19.57 18.66
CA PHE A 60 -16.15 -20.71 19.15
C PHE A 60 -16.42 -21.00 20.64
N THR A 61 -16.45 -19.97 21.49
CA THR A 61 -16.70 -20.16 22.93
C THR A 61 -18.12 -20.65 23.23
N VAL A 62 -19.09 -20.39 22.35
CA VAL A 62 -20.45 -20.94 22.44
C VAL A 62 -20.48 -22.43 22.03
N ILE A 63 -19.73 -22.80 20.98
CA ILE A 63 -19.69 -24.18 20.46
C ILE A 63 -18.92 -25.12 21.38
N VAL A 64 -17.80 -24.65 21.94
CA VAL A 64 -16.93 -25.42 22.84
C VAL A 64 -16.95 -24.79 24.24
N PRO A 65 -18.01 -25.05 25.04
CA PRO A 65 -18.06 -24.59 26.41
C PRO A 65 -17.10 -25.42 27.27
N GLY A 66 -16.08 -24.77 27.84
CA GLY A 66 -15.13 -25.40 28.77
C GLY A 66 -15.52 -25.25 30.24
N GLU A 67 -16.81 -25.01 30.51
CA GLU A 67 -17.37 -24.67 31.83
C GLU A 67 -18.62 -25.51 32.10
N LEU A 68 -18.86 -25.82 33.38
CA LEU A 68 -20.07 -26.50 33.82
C LEU A 68 -21.29 -25.56 33.91
N ASP A 69 -21.08 -24.26 34.17
CA ASP A 69 -22.13 -23.25 34.30
C ASP A 69 -22.47 -22.56 32.97
N PHE A 70 -23.20 -23.28 32.11
CA PHE A 70 -23.55 -22.81 30.77
C PHE A 70 -24.30 -21.46 30.74
N VAL A 71 -25.16 -21.19 31.73
CA VAL A 71 -25.95 -19.94 31.79
C VAL A 71 -25.05 -18.72 31.92
N PHE A 72 -24.04 -18.80 32.79
CA PHE A 72 -23.09 -17.70 32.99
C PHE A 72 -22.19 -17.51 31.77
N ALA A 73 -21.73 -18.61 31.16
CA ALA A 73 -20.92 -18.56 29.94
C ALA A 73 -21.67 -17.91 28.76
N TYR A 74 -22.94 -18.26 28.55
CA TYR A 74 -23.75 -17.67 27.48
C TYR A 74 -24.11 -16.21 27.75
N ALA A 75 -24.29 -15.80 29.01
CA ALA A 75 -24.48 -14.39 29.35
C ALA A 75 -23.24 -13.55 29.02
N LEU A 76 -22.04 -14.04 29.37
CA LEU A 76 -20.80 -13.31 29.09
C LEU A 76 -20.49 -13.24 27.58
N THR A 77 -20.68 -14.33 26.85
CA THR A 77 -20.50 -14.32 25.38
C THR A 77 -21.50 -13.39 24.70
N SER A 78 -22.76 -13.34 25.16
CA SER A 78 -23.77 -12.41 24.65
C SER A 78 -23.35 -10.94 24.87
N THR A 79 -22.88 -10.59 26.06
CA THR A 79 -22.36 -9.24 26.33
C THR A 79 -21.12 -8.91 25.50
N ALA A 80 -20.24 -9.88 25.27
CA ALA A 80 -19.06 -9.72 24.41
C ALA A 80 -19.42 -9.50 22.93
N VAL A 81 -20.42 -10.23 22.40
CA VAL A 81 -20.95 -10.02 21.04
C VAL A 81 -21.54 -8.62 20.92
N ILE A 82 -22.34 -8.19 21.89
CA ILE A 82 -22.91 -6.84 21.91
C ILE A 82 -21.78 -5.79 21.92
N ALA A 83 -20.75 -5.95 22.76
CA ALA A 83 -19.60 -5.05 22.80
C ALA A 83 -18.84 -4.96 21.46
N ASN A 84 -18.63 -6.09 20.77
CA ASN A 84 -17.97 -6.10 19.46
C ASN A 84 -18.84 -5.43 18.37
N LEU A 85 -20.15 -5.65 18.40
CA LEU A 85 -21.10 -5.00 17.47
C LEU A 85 -21.19 -3.49 17.73
N THR A 86 -21.23 -3.05 18.99
CA THR A 86 -21.24 -1.61 19.31
C THR A 86 -19.93 -0.94 18.89
N LEU A 87 -18.77 -1.57 19.12
CA LEU A 87 -17.49 -1.07 18.64
C LEU A 87 -17.41 -1.00 17.11
N LEU A 88 -17.98 -1.98 16.39
CA LEU A 88 -18.05 -1.98 14.94
C LEU A 88 -18.94 -0.83 14.43
N ALA A 89 -20.10 -0.63 15.05
CA ALA A 89 -20.99 0.49 14.75
C ALA A 89 -20.31 1.84 15.03
N LEU A 90 -19.66 1.99 16.19
CA LEU A 90 -18.91 3.20 16.54
C LEU A 90 -17.77 3.47 15.55
N HIS A 91 -17.05 2.44 15.10
CA HIS A 91 -15.99 2.58 14.10
C HIS A 91 -16.53 3.09 12.75
N TYR A 92 -17.73 2.64 12.38
CA TYR A 92 -18.42 3.04 11.15
C TYR A 92 -18.91 4.50 11.24
N TYR A 93 -19.65 4.84 12.31
CA TYR A 93 -20.27 6.16 12.47
C TYR A 93 -19.29 7.26 12.90
N VAL A 94 -18.37 6.98 13.83
CA VAL A 94 -17.51 8.01 14.45
C VAL A 94 -16.12 8.01 13.80
N ARG A 95 -16.03 8.59 12.60
CA ARG A 95 -14.76 8.67 11.85
C ARG A 95 -13.66 9.48 12.55
N SER A 96 -14.04 10.50 13.32
CA SER A 96 -13.11 11.41 14.02
C SER A 96 -12.28 10.72 15.12
N LYS A 97 -12.83 9.71 15.80
CA LYS A 97 -12.20 9.06 16.97
C LYS A 97 -11.73 7.64 16.70
N ARG A 98 -11.53 7.26 15.43
CA ARG A 98 -11.11 5.92 15.02
C ARG A 98 -9.84 5.40 15.69
N SER A 99 -8.87 6.29 15.96
CA SER A 99 -7.64 5.92 16.68
C SER A 99 -7.93 5.43 18.11
N ILE A 100 -8.83 6.10 18.84
CA ILE A 100 -9.24 5.68 20.20
C ILE A 100 -10.04 4.37 20.16
N ILE A 101 -10.96 4.25 19.20
CA ILE A 101 -11.74 3.03 18.99
C ILE A 101 -10.82 1.83 18.73
N SER A 102 -9.69 2.04 18.07
CA SER A 102 -8.69 0.99 17.82
C SER A 102 -8.05 0.48 19.12
N HIS A 103 -7.76 1.37 20.07
CA HIS A 103 -7.20 1.00 21.38
C HIS A 103 -8.25 0.24 22.20
N LEU A 104 -9.49 0.74 22.22
CA LEU A 104 -10.62 0.08 22.88
C LEU A 104 -10.90 -1.31 22.30
N ALA A 105 -10.87 -1.46 20.98
CA ALA A 105 -11.05 -2.74 20.32
C ALA A 105 -9.99 -3.77 20.75
N TRP A 106 -8.73 -3.35 20.84
CA TRP A 106 -7.66 -4.22 21.34
C TRP A 106 -7.91 -4.66 22.79
N VAL A 107 -8.22 -3.72 23.68
CA VAL A 107 -8.49 -4.01 25.10
C VAL A 107 -9.68 -4.95 25.24
N VAL A 108 -10.78 -4.68 24.54
CA VAL A 108 -12.01 -5.48 24.61
C VAL A 108 -11.77 -6.91 24.11
N LEU A 109 -11.06 -7.09 22.98
CA LEU A 109 -10.77 -8.43 22.45
C LEU A 109 -9.90 -9.26 23.40
N TRP A 110 -8.85 -8.67 23.97
CA TRP A 110 -8.00 -9.38 24.94
C TRP A 110 -8.74 -9.63 26.26
N ALA A 111 -9.53 -8.68 26.75
CA ALA A 111 -10.35 -8.89 27.94
C ALA A 111 -11.36 -10.02 27.74
N GLN A 112 -12.00 -10.10 26.57
CA GLN A 112 -12.90 -11.19 26.21
C GLN A 112 -12.20 -12.56 26.17
N LEU A 113 -11.01 -12.63 25.57
CA LEU A 113 -10.24 -13.86 25.52
C LEU A 113 -9.77 -14.29 26.91
N LEU A 114 -9.20 -13.36 27.70
CA LEU A 114 -8.72 -13.64 29.05
C LEU A 114 -9.86 -14.02 30.00
N ALA A 115 -11.01 -13.33 29.93
CA ALA A 115 -12.19 -13.69 30.70
C ALA A 115 -12.74 -15.07 30.30
N SER A 116 -12.59 -15.48 29.04
CA SER A 116 -12.98 -16.82 28.59
C SER A 116 -11.95 -17.88 28.99
N ALA A 117 -10.66 -17.54 29.04
CA ALA A 117 -9.62 -18.44 29.52
C ALA A 117 -9.72 -18.67 31.04
N LEU A 118 -9.94 -17.62 31.82
CA LEU A 118 -10.01 -17.67 33.29
C LEU A 118 -11.10 -18.61 33.83
N ARG A 119 -12.15 -18.83 33.03
CA ARG A 119 -13.32 -19.58 33.48
C ARG A 119 -13.28 -21.06 33.08
N ARG A 120 -12.46 -21.45 32.09
CA ARG A 120 -12.38 -22.85 31.64
C ARG A 120 -11.72 -23.74 32.70
N GLN A 121 -12.25 -24.94 32.85
CA GLN A 121 -11.83 -25.92 33.87
C GLN A 121 -11.11 -27.12 33.25
N GLY A 122 -10.22 -27.74 34.02
CA GLY A 122 -9.47 -28.94 33.60
C GLY A 122 -8.61 -28.69 32.36
N ASP A 123 -8.44 -29.70 31.51
CA ASP A 123 -7.62 -29.64 30.28
C ASP A 123 -8.11 -28.63 29.23
N ALA A 124 -9.29 -28.03 29.42
CA ALA A 124 -9.91 -27.14 28.44
C ALA A 124 -9.29 -25.73 28.39
N TYR A 125 -8.39 -25.34 29.30
CA TYR A 125 -7.75 -24.01 29.26
C TYR A 125 -6.73 -23.86 28.11
N ASP A 126 -6.22 -24.95 27.55
CA ASP A 126 -5.30 -24.93 26.41
C ASP A 126 -5.99 -24.71 25.06
N GLU A 127 -7.30 -24.94 24.97
CA GLU A 127 -8.05 -24.81 23.72
C GLU A 127 -8.13 -23.35 23.20
N LEU A 128 -7.88 -22.36 24.07
CA LEU A 128 -7.80 -20.94 23.70
C LEU A 128 -6.42 -20.49 23.23
N LEU A 129 -5.39 -21.33 23.32
CA LEU A 129 -4.03 -20.97 22.94
C LEU A 129 -3.92 -20.55 21.47
N GLY A 130 -4.61 -21.28 20.58
CA GLY A 130 -4.66 -20.95 19.16
C GLY A 130 -5.27 -19.57 18.90
N TRP A 131 -6.31 -19.20 19.66
CA TRP A 131 -6.93 -17.89 19.59
C TRP A 131 -6.06 -16.79 20.17
N ALA A 132 -5.33 -17.06 21.26
CA ALA A 132 -4.37 -16.14 21.84
C ALA A 132 -3.21 -15.88 20.88
N ALA A 133 -2.67 -16.92 20.24
CA ALA A 133 -1.64 -16.80 19.22
C ALA A 133 -2.12 -16.04 17.98
N LEU A 134 -3.35 -16.31 17.51
CA LEU A 134 -3.95 -15.59 16.38
C LEU A 134 -4.14 -14.10 16.71
N LEU A 135 -4.73 -13.78 17.86
CA LEU A 135 -4.87 -12.39 18.30
C LEU A 135 -3.50 -11.74 18.43
N GLN A 136 -2.53 -12.39 19.08
CA GLN A 136 -1.17 -11.89 19.23
C GLN A 136 -0.55 -11.52 17.88
N TYR A 137 -0.62 -12.41 16.89
CA TYR A 137 -0.16 -12.13 15.54
C TYR A 137 -0.89 -10.93 14.92
N LEU A 138 -2.23 -10.89 15.02
CA LEU A 138 -3.05 -9.83 14.45
C LEU A 138 -2.79 -8.46 15.11
N THR A 139 -2.46 -8.40 16.40
CA THR A 139 -2.11 -7.15 17.07
C THR A 139 -0.92 -6.48 16.40
N LEU A 140 0.15 -7.23 16.15
CA LEU A 140 1.37 -6.74 15.53
C LEU A 140 1.19 -6.48 14.02
N ALA A 141 0.47 -7.35 13.32
CA ALA A 141 0.31 -7.27 11.87
C ALA A 141 -0.68 -6.15 11.44
N THR A 142 -1.81 -6.01 12.13
CA THR A 142 -2.96 -5.23 11.62
C THR A 142 -3.14 -3.86 12.27
N LEU A 143 -2.74 -3.67 13.53
CA LEU A 143 -3.09 -2.45 14.25
C LEU A 143 -2.36 -1.20 13.72
N PRO A 144 -3.06 -0.05 13.65
CA PRO A 144 -2.56 1.19 13.06
C PRO A 144 -1.67 2.02 14.01
N PHE A 145 -0.86 1.38 14.86
CA PHE A 145 -0.08 2.08 15.88
C PHE A 145 1.42 2.19 15.56
N ARG A 146 2.09 3.06 16.31
CA ARG A 146 3.56 3.17 16.32
C ARG A 146 4.15 1.85 16.82
N ALA A 147 5.35 1.51 16.34
CA ALA A 147 6.04 0.27 16.70
C ALA A 147 6.18 0.08 18.22
N LEU A 148 6.45 1.16 18.97
CA LEU A 148 6.58 1.10 20.44
C LEU A 148 5.28 0.65 21.12
N THR A 149 4.13 1.20 20.73
CA THR A 149 2.82 0.82 21.29
C THR A 149 2.50 -0.64 20.99
N LEU A 150 2.85 -1.13 19.79
CA LEU A 150 2.65 -2.53 19.41
C LEU A 150 3.52 -3.49 20.23
N ILE A 151 4.78 -3.11 20.50
CA ILE A 151 5.66 -3.88 21.38
C ILE A 151 5.09 -3.94 22.80
N ILE A 152 4.63 -2.80 23.34
CA ILE A 152 4.00 -2.75 24.66
C ILE A 152 2.78 -3.66 24.72
N TYR A 153 1.89 -3.59 23.72
CA TYR A 153 0.72 -4.46 23.63
C TYR A 153 1.10 -5.93 23.53
N SER A 154 2.08 -6.27 22.70
CA SER A 154 2.58 -7.63 22.55
C SER A 154 3.14 -8.20 23.85
N ILE A 155 3.88 -7.41 24.63
CA ILE A 155 4.41 -7.84 25.93
C ILE A 155 3.28 -8.00 26.94
N LEU A 156 2.35 -7.03 26.99
CA LEU A 156 1.23 -7.02 27.92
C LEU A 156 0.27 -8.19 27.69
N SER A 157 -0.06 -8.51 26.45
CA SER A 157 -0.93 -9.65 26.13
C SER A 157 -0.23 -10.99 26.35
N PHE A 158 1.06 -11.09 26.04
CA PHE A 158 1.87 -12.27 26.31
C PHE A 158 1.91 -12.56 27.82
N SER A 159 2.24 -11.56 28.64
CA SER A 159 2.32 -11.72 30.09
C SER A 159 0.95 -11.98 30.72
N ALA A 160 -0.11 -11.30 30.27
CA ALA A 160 -1.45 -11.49 30.80
C ALA A 160 -1.99 -12.90 30.54
N TYR A 161 -1.74 -13.46 29.35
CA TYR A 161 -2.22 -14.81 29.02
C TYR A 161 -1.53 -15.89 29.86
N ILE A 162 -0.19 -15.83 29.98
CA ILE A 162 0.57 -16.76 30.82
C ILE A 162 0.14 -16.63 32.29
N LEU A 163 -0.07 -15.41 32.79
CA LEU A 163 -0.54 -15.18 34.15
C LEU A 163 -1.93 -15.80 34.41
N VAL A 164 -2.85 -15.71 33.46
CA VAL A 164 -4.18 -16.34 33.58
C VAL A 164 -4.07 -17.87 33.59
N GLN A 165 -3.21 -18.46 32.74
CA GLN A 165 -2.96 -19.90 32.76
C GLN A 165 -2.37 -20.36 34.10
N TYR A 166 -1.38 -19.62 34.62
CA TYR A 166 -0.80 -19.88 35.94
C TYR A 166 -1.84 -19.79 37.06
N PHE A 167 -2.69 -18.76 37.04
CA PHE A 167 -3.76 -18.60 38.02
C PHE A 167 -4.77 -19.74 37.99
N ASN A 168 -5.19 -20.17 36.79
CA ASN A 168 -6.12 -21.29 36.63
C ASN A 168 -5.53 -22.59 37.18
N ALA A 169 -4.28 -22.91 36.87
CA ALA A 169 -3.61 -24.10 37.37
C ALA A 169 -3.50 -24.09 38.91
N LEU A 170 -3.25 -22.92 39.51
CA LEU A 170 -3.17 -22.78 40.95
C LEU A 170 -4.54 -22.96 41.64
N MET A 171 -5.60 -22.37 41.07
CA MET A 171 -6.93 -22.34 41.69
C MET A 171 -7.69 -23.67 41.58
N PHE A 172 -7.53 -24.41 40.48
CA PHE A 172 -8.34 -25.61 40.21
C PHE A 172 -7.73 -26.91 40.76
N GLU A 173 -6.41 -27.11 40.68
CA GLU A 173 -5.80 -28.38 41.12
C GLU A 173 -5.23 -28.34 42.54
N GLY A 174 -5.13 -27.16 43.16
CA GLY A 174 -4.60 -26.98 44.53
C GLY A 174 -3.11 -27.34 44.71
N ARG A 175 -2.50 -28.01 43.73
CA ARG A 175 -1.07 -28.27 43.54
C ARG A 175 -0.76 -28.19 42.05
N LEU A 176 0.41 -27.68 41.69
CA LEU A 176 0.82 -27.66 40.28
C LEU A 176 1.10 -29.09 39.78
N PRO A 177 0.53 -29.51 38.64
CA PRO A 177 0.86 -30.80 38.06
C PRO A 177 2.34 -30.85 37.66
N GLN A 178 2.96 -32.04 37.73
CA GLN A 178 4.39 -32.21 37.43
C GLN A 178 4.77 -31.75 36.01
N ASP A 179 3.82 -31.84 35.07
CA ASP A 179 3.99 -31.48 33.67
C ASP A 179 3.68 -30.00 33.38
N PHE A 180 3.20 -29.22 34.36
CA PHE A 180 2.75 -27.84 34.17
C PHE A 180 3.85 -26.95 33.58
N LEU A 181 5.08 -27.08 34.08
CA LEU A 181 6.20 -26.27 33.63
C LEU A 181 6.54 -26.54 32.15
N TYR A 182 6.40 -27.79 31.70
CA TYR A 182 6.57 -28.13 30.29
C TYR A 182 5.45 -27.54 29.44
N GLN A 183 4.20 -27.59 29.90
CA GLN A 183 3.06 -26.97 29.22
C GLN A 183 3.22 -25.45 29.11
N GLU A 184 3.64 -24.77 30.18
CA GLU A 184 3.85 -23.31 30.17
C GLU A 184 4.97 -22.90 29.20
N ILE A 185 6.06 -23.67 29.15
CA ILE A 185 7.14 -23.45 28.17
C ILE A 185 6.63 -23.66 26.74
N CYS A 186 5.84 -24.71 26.49
CA CYS A 186 5.23 -24.95 25.18
C CYS A 186 4.29 -23.81 24.78
N ASN A 187 3.38 -23.40 25.65
CA ASN A 187 2.44 -22.30 25.41
C ASN A 187 3.17 -20.96 25.18
N GLY A 188 4.19 -20.68 25.99
CA GLY A 188 5.07 -19.53 25.82
C GLY A 188 5.83 -19.56 24.49
N SER A 189 6.33 -20.72 24.07
CA SER A 189 7.03 -20.88 22.78
C SER A 189 6.13 -20.56 21.58
N ILE A 190 4.87 -21.01 21.61
CA ILE A 190 3.89 -20.76 20.54
C ILE A 190 3.55 -19.26 20.46
N LEU A 191 3.30 -18.61 21.60
CA LEU A 191 3.03 -17.17 21.66
C LEU A 191 4.25 -16.32 21.25
N PHE A 192 5.45 -16.78 21.59
CA PHE A 192 6.69 -16.16 21.14
C PHE A 192 6.84 -16.26 19.60
N CYS A 193 6.59 -17.43 19.02
CA CYS A 193 6.56 -17.62 17.57
C CYS A 193 5.50 -16.73 16.89
N ALA A 194 4.30 -16.61 17.46
CA ALA A 194 3.27 -15.70 16.95
C ALA A 194 3.71 -14.23 16.98
N SER A 195 4.42 -13.83 18.04
CA SER A 195 5.00 -12.48 18.17
C SER A 195 6.13 -12.25 17.15
N LEU A 196 6.96 -13.27 16.89
CA LEU A 196 8.01 -13.22 15.87
C LEU A 196 7.43 -13.11 14.45
N LEU A 197 6.40 -13.89 14.14
CA LEU A 197 5.68 -13.80 12.86
C LEU A 197 4.97 -12.44 12.69
N GLY A 198 4.38 -11.92 13.77
CA GLY A 198 3.74 -10.60 13.76
C GLY A 198 4.74 -9.47 13.53
N THR A 199 5.88 -9.48 14.23
CA THR A 199 6.95 -8.47 14.08
C THR A 199 7.59 -8.52 12.70
N THR A 200 7.91 -9.70 12.18
CA THR A 200 8.43 -9.85 10.82
C THR A 200 7.44 -9.35 9.77
N SER A 201 6.16 -9.73 9.88
CA SER A 201 5.09 -9.21 9.02
C SER A 201 4.99 -7.68 9.07
N PHE A 202 5.10 -7.08 10.26
CA PHE A 202 5.10 -5.62 10.42
C PHE A 202 6.28 -4.96 9.72
N VAL A 203 7.49 -5.52 9.87
CA VAL A 203 8.72 -5.00 9.25
C VAL A 203 8.65 -5.10 7.72
N LEU A 204 8.23 -6.26 7.19
CA LEU A 204 8.05 -6.46 5.76
C LEU A 204 7.06 -5.46 5.17
N TYR A 205 5.90 -5.30 5.81
CA TYR A 205 4.88 -4.33 5.43
C TYR A 205 5.44 -2.90 5.41
N GLN A 206 6.13 -2.49 6.48
CA GLN A 206 6.71 -1.14 6.58
C GLN A 206 7.72 -0.88 5.45
N ASN A 207 8.61 -1.83 5.18
CA ASN A 207 9.65 -1.67 4.16
C ASN A 207 9.04 -1.57 2.76
N GLN A 208 8.06 -2.42 2.43
CA GLN A 208 7.38 -2.40 1.14
C GLN A 208 6.67 -1.06 0.89
N HIS A 209 5.93 -0.56 1.88
CA HIS A 209 5.20 0.70 1.74
C HIS A 209 6.13 1.91 1.68
N ARG A 210 7.21 1.93 2.46
CA ARG A 210 8.21 3.01 2.40
C ARG A 210 8.88 3.10 1.04
N HIS A 211 9.22 1.96 0.44
CA HIS A 211 9.81 1.93 -0.90
C HIS A 211 8.88 2.56 -1.93
N SER A 212 7.61 2.12 -1.97
CA SER A 212 6.61 2.64 -2.91
C SER A 212 6.35 4.15 -2.72
N PHE A 213 6.38 4.62 -1.48
CA PHE A 213 6.22 6.04 -1.15
C PHE A 213 7.38 6.87 -1.72
N VAL A 214 8.63 6.43 -1.52
CA VAL A 214 9.82 7.11 -2.02
C VAL A 214 9.86 7.12 -3.55
N GLU A 215 9.54 6.00 -4.19
CA GLU A 215 9.47 5.91 -5.66
C GLU A 215 8.45 6.88 -6.23
N THR A 216 7.25 6.93 -5.64
CA THR A 216 6.20 7.86 -6.06
C THR A 216 6.66 9.31 -5.89
N LYS A 217 7.26 9.65 -4.75
CA LYS A 217 7.74 11.00 -4.48
C LYS A 217 8.86 11.43 -5.43
N ARG A 218 9.78 10.52 -5.76
CA ARG A 218 10.86 10.77 -6.73
C ARG A 218 10.27 10.95 -8.13
N SER A 219 9.37 10.06 -8.57
CA SER A 219 8.71 10.15 -9.87
C SER A 219 7.95 11.47 -10.04
N LEU A 220 7.20 11.88 -9.01
CA LEU A 220 6.54 13.18 -8.93
C LEU A 220 7.51 14.34 -9.14
N ARG A 221 8.61 14.36 -8.36
CA ARG A 221 9.62 15.43 -8.43
C ARG A 221 10.26 15.51 -9.81
N ASP A 222 10.60 14.37 -10.40
CA ASP A 222 11.25 14.32 -11.71
C ASP A 222 10.29 14.79 -12.81
N LYS A 223 8.99 14.46 -12.73
CA LYS A 223 7.98 14.95 -13.67
C LYS A 223 7.74 16.45 -13.52
N MET A 224 7.54 16.96 -12.30
CA MET A 224 7.38 18.40 -12.06
C MET A 224 8.60 19.23 -12.48
N ARG A 225 9.81 18.67 -12.39
CA ARG A 225 11.03 19.36 -12.84
C ARG A 225 11.10 19.44 -14.37
N LYS A 226 10.56 18.46 -15.09
CA LYS A 226 10.52 18.48 -16.56
C LYS A 226 9.60 19.59 -17.09
N ASP A 227 8.52 19.88 -16.39
CA ASP A 227 7.58 20.96 -16.72
C ASP A 227 8.22 22.36 -16.62
N LEU A 228 9.34 22.49 -15.89
CA LEU A 228 10.09 23.74 -15.76
C LEU A 228 11.12 23.98 -16.88
N GLY A 229 11.28 23.04 -17.81
CA GLY A 229 12.18 23.18 -18.97
C GLY A 229 11.49 23.86 -20.16
N LEU A 230 12.25 24.60 -20.97
CA LEU A 230 11.76 25.16 -22.24
C LEU A 230 11.14 24.07 -23.11
N ILE A 231 9.90 24.30 -23.57
CA ILE A 231 9.08 23.35 -24.35
C ILE A 231 9.84 22.84 -25.59
N ASP A 232 10.56 23.73 -26.27
CA ASP A 232 11.37 23.39 -27.45
C ASP A 232 12.45 22.33 -27.14
N THR A 233 13.16 22.48 -26.01
CA THR A 233 14.23 21.54 -25.63
C THR A 233 13.67 20.15 -25.26
N GLN A 234 12.46 20.10 -24.72
CA GLN A 234 11.76 18.84 -24.46
C GLN A 234 11.30 18.18 -25.75
N PHE A 235 10.78 18.97 -26.69
CA PHE A 235 10.33 18.49 -27.99
C PHE A 235 11.48 17.83 -28.77
N LYS A 236 12.62 18.51 -28.88
CA LYS A 236 13.83 17.96 -29.53
C LYS A 236 14.25 16.63 -28.92
N LYS A 237 14.25 16.53 -27.59
CA LYS A 237 14.59 15.27 -26.90
C LYS A 237 13.62 14.15 -27.25
N ILE A 238 12.31 14.41 -27.30
CA ILE A 238 11.31 13.41 -27.67
C ILE A 238 11.51 12.97 -29.13
N TYR A 239 11.69 13.92 -30.04
CA TYR A 239 11.90 13.66 -31.46
C TYR A 239 13.16 12.82 -31.73
N MET A 240 14.29 13.19 -31.12
CA MET A 240 15.56 12.47 -31.26
C MET A 240 15.50 11.09 -30.59
N SER A 241 14.97 11.02 -29.38
CA SER A 241 14.83 9.75 -28.65
C SER A 241 13.97 8.74 -29.40
N ARG A 242 12.90 9.18 -30.07
CA ARG A 242 12.09 8.32 -30.94
C ARG A 242 12.94 7.68 -32.05
N HIS A 243 13.73 8.47 -32.77
CA HIS A 243 14.57 7.96 -33.86
C HIS A 243 15.64 6.99 -33.36
N GLU A 244 16.31 7.31 -32.26
CA GLU A 244 17.34 6.46 -31.65
C GLU A 244 16.76 5.12 -31.16
N ASN A 245 15.62 5.16 -30.46
CA ASN A 245 14.98 3.96 -29.91
C ASN A 245 14.45 3.03 -31.00
N VAL A 246 13.81 3.58 -32.04
CA VAL A 246 13.31 2.78 -33.17
C VAL A 246 14.48 2.10 -33.88
N ARG A 247 15.56 2.83 -34.19
CA ARG A 247 16.78 2.25 -34.81
C ARG A 247 17.38 1.15 -33.94
N TYR A 248 17.50 1.37 -32.64
CA TYR A 248 18.05 0.37 -31.71
C TYR A 248 17.22 -0.92 -31.69
N VAL A 249 15.89 -0.81 -31.58
CA VAL A 249 15.00 -1.98 -31.57
C VAL A 249 15.04 -2.72 -32.89
N GLN A 250 14.98 -2.02 -34.02
CA GLN A 250 15.08 -2.63 -35.35
C GLN A 250 16.39 -3.41 -35.53
N GLN A 251 17.53 -2.86 -35.09
CA GLN A 251 18.83 -3.54 -35.13
C GLN A 251 18.90 -4.76 -34.21
N THR A 252 18.32 -4.67 -33.01
CA THR A 252 18.40 -5.74 -32.00
C THR A 252 17.46 -6.90 -32.31
N THR A 253 16.26 -6.61 -32.79
CA THR A 253 15.20 -7.61 -33.02
C THR A 253 15.08 -8.05 -34.49
N ASN A 254 15.80 -7.40 -35.40
CA ASN A 254 15.73 -7.62 -36.85
C ASN A 254 14.28 -7.61 -37.40
N SER A 255 13.44 -6.73 -36.85
CA SER A 255 12.03 -6.60 -37.19
C SER A 255 11.71 -5.17 -37.61
N PRO A 256 10.87 -4.93 -38.64
CA PRO A 256 10.52 -3.60 -39.13
C PRO A 256 9.49 -2.90 -38.23
N VAL A 257 9.79 -2.78 -36.93
CA VAL A 257 8.95 -2.09 -35.95
C VAL A 257 9.15 -0.59 -36.08
N ASP A 258 8.07 0.19 -36.09
CA ASP A 258 8.10 1.65 -36.04
C ASP A 258 7.12 2.18 -34.99
N MET A 259 7.33 3.41 -34.56
CA MET A 259 6.57 4.07 -33.51
C MET A 259 5.61 5.10 -34.11
N ARG A 260 4.44 5.27 -33.49
CA ARG A 260 3.60 6.45 -33.71
C ARG A 260 3.77 7.40 -32.53
N VAL A 261 3.80 8.70 -32.80
CA VAL A 261 3.96 9.72 -31.76
C VAL A 261 2.98 10.86 -32.03
N GLY A 262 2.15 11.20 -31.04
CA GLY A 262 1.28 12.37 -31.04
C GLY A 262 1.66 13.34 -29.92
N ILE A 263 1.79 14.63 -30.21
CA ILE A 263 2.24 15.64 -29.24
C ILE A 263 1.34 16.88 -29.30
N HIS A 264 0.58 17.10 -28.23
CA HIS A 264 -0.25 18.28 -28.04
C HIS A 264 0.19 19.07 -26.80
N THR A 265 0.06 20.39 -26.85
CA THR A 265 0.40 21.31 -25.76
C THR A 265 -0.89 21.91 -25.22
N GLY A 266 -1.15 21.73 -23.93
CA GLY A 266 -2.36 22.23 -23.28
C GLY A 266 -2.24 22.17 -21.75
N ALA A 267 -3.32 22.53 -21.08
CA ALA A 267 -3.41 22.50 -19.63
C ALA A 267 -3.71 21.09 -19.13
N VAL A 268 -3.01 20.65 -18.08
CA VAL A 268 -3.18 19.30 -17.51
C VAL A 268 -3.45 19.36 -16.01
N LEU A 269 -4.33 18.48 -15.53
CA LEU A 269 -4.45 18.17 -14.11
C LEU A 269 -3.58 16.95 -13.83
N ALA A 270 -2.46 17.17 -13.13
CA ALA A 270 -1.56 16.11 -12.73
C ALA A 270 -1.76 15.74 -11.26
N GLY A 271 -1.69 14.45 -10.94
CA GLY A 271 -1.84 13.98 -9.56
C GLY A 271 -1.30 12.58 -9.35
N VAL A 272 -1.40 12.11 -8.11
CA VAL A 272 -1.18 10.69 -7.77
C VAL A 272 -2.52 10.07 -7.49
N LEU A 273 -2.82 8.99 -8.19
CA LEU A 273 -4.03 8.20 -8.00
C LEU A 273 -3.68 6.82 -7.42
N GLY A 274 -4.70 6.21 -6.81
CA GLY A 274 -4.61 4.86 -6.24
C GLY A 274 -4.46 4.86 -4.72
N GLN A 275 -5.15 3.91 -4.06
CA GLN A 275 -5.10 3.75 -2.60
C GLN A 275 -4.06 2.74 -2.12
N ARG A 276 -3.57 1.85 -3.00
CA ARG A 276 -2.61 0.79 -2.69
C ARG A 276 -1.33 0.88 -3.51
N GLN A 277 -1.47 1.15 -4.81
CA GLN A 277 -0.38 1.42 -5.71
C GLN A 277 -0.53 2.84 -6.19
N TRP A 278 0.37 3.70 -5.75
CA TRP A 278 0.37 5.10 -6.15
C TRP A 278 0.98 5.21 -7.53
N GLN A 279 0.22 5.75 -8.45
CA GLN A 279 0.66 6.02 -9.80
C GLN A 279 0.47 7.50 -10.06
N PHE A 280 1.55 8.18 -10.46
CA PHE A 280 1.42 9.53 -10.98
C PHE A 280 0.79 9.46 -12.35
N ASP A 281 -0.26 10.24 -12.53
CA ASP A 281 -1.01 10.26 -13.77
C ASP A 281 -1.53 11.67 -14.08
N VAL A 282 -1.87 11.92 -15.34
CA VAL A 282 -2.29 13.22 -15.87
C VAL A 282 -3.64 13.09 -16.57
N TYR A 283 -4.56 14.01 -16.26
CA TYR A 283 -5.92 14.02 -16.79
C TYR A 283 -6.25 15.41 -17.30
N SER A 284 -6.77 15.49 -18.51
CA SER A 284 -7.36 16.70 -19.09
C SER A 284 -7.99 16.35 -20.43
N ARG A 285 -8.86 17.23 -20.93
CA ARG A 285 -9.30 17.18 -22.33
C ARG A 285 -8.10 17.28 -23.29
N ASP A 286 -7.05 18.00 -22.91
CA ASP A 286 -5.83 18.13 -23.72
C ASP A 286 -5.00 16.83 -23.75
N VAL A 287 -5.06 16.01 -22.67
CA VAL A 287 -4.43 14.68 -22.63
C VAL A 287 -5.20 13.71 -23.54
N GLU A 288 -6.53 13.75 -23.51
CA GLU A 288 -7.36 12.96 -24.40
C GLU A 288 -7.11 13.33 -25.87
N LEU A 289 -6.97 14.62 -26.16
CA LEU A 289 -6.63 15.10 -27.49
C LEU A 289 -5.25 14.59 -27.94
N ALA A 290 -4.23 14.66 -27.08
CA ALA A 290 -2.89 14.12 -27.37
C ALA A 290 -2.93 12.61 -27.69
N ASN A 291 -3.70 11.85 -26.91
CA ASN A 291 -3.92 10.43 -27.14
C ASN A 291 -4.59 10.19 -28.50
N LYS A 292 -5.59 11.00 -28.85
CA LYS A 292 -6.23 10.97 -30.16
C LYS A 292 -5.29 11.35 -31.31
N MET A 293 -4.35 12.26 -31.09
CA MET A 293 -3.32 12.56 -32.09
C MET A 293 -2.33 11.43 -32.29
N GLU A 294 -1.96 10.68 -31.24
CA GLU A 294 -1.13 9.47 -31.42
C GLU A 294 -1.90 8.40 -32.22
N SER A 295 -3.16 8.14 -31.84
CA SER A 295 -3.97 7.11 -32.49
C SER A 295 -4.29 7.41 -33.97
N SER A 296 -4.48 8.69 -34.30
CA SER A 296 -4.64 9.17 -35.68
C SER A 296 -3.29 9.45 -36.38
N GLY A 297 -2.16 9.20 -35.73
CA GLY A 297 -0.83 9.38 -36.29
C GLY A 297 -0.47 8.33 -37.35
N LEU A 298 0.58 8.60 -38.12
CA LEU A 298 1.17 7.62 -39.04
C LEU A 298 2.45 7.04 -38.43
N ALA A 299 2.70 5.74 -38.66
CA ALA A 299 3.97 5.12 -38.29
C ALA A 299 5.12 5.87 -38.97
N GLY A 300 6.25 6.00 -38.29
CA GLY A 300 7.40 6.75 -38.83
C GLY A 300 7.32 8.27 -38.63
N ARG A 301 6.14 8.83 -38.31
CA ARG A 301 5.94 10.28 -38.25
C ARG A 301 5.57 10.77 -36.85
N VAL A 302 5.88 12.03 -36.58
CA VAL A 302 5.48 12.74 -35.34
C VAL A 302 4.34 13.68 -35.68
N HIS A 303 3.17 13.40 -35.11
CA HIS A 303 1.94 14.16 -35.30
C HIS A 303 1.84 15.26 -34.23
N VAL A 304 1.72 16.51 -34.66
CA VAL A 304 1.67 17.68 -33.77
C VAL A 304 0.41 18.51 -34.01
N SER A 305 -0.07 19.15 -32.95
CA SER A 305 -1.17 20.12 -33.04
C SER A 305 -0.68 21.50 -33.46
N GLU A 306 -1.57 22.32 -34.01
CA GLU A 306 -1.32 23.74 -34.30
C GLU A 306 -0.79 24.50 -33.07
N VAL A 307 -1.34 24.21 -31.90
CA VAL A 307 -0.91 24.83 -30.63
C VAL A 307 0.55 24.50 -30.34
N THR A 308 0.94 23.22 -30.47
CA THR A 308 2.32 22.78 -30.25
C THR A 308 3.27 23.41 -31.27
N LEU A 309 2.86 23.51 -32.53
CA LEU A 309 3.67 24.11 -33.59
C LEU A 309 4.04 25.57 -33.27
N GLY A 310 3.11 26.33 -32.69
CA GLY A 310 3.37 27.71 -32.24
C GLY A 310 4.47 27.85 -31.19
N PHE A 311 4.83 26.78 -30.47
CA PHE A 311 5.92 26.76 -29.49
C PHE A 311 7.26 26.25 -30.05
N LEU A 312 7.30 25.81 -31.31
CA LEU A 312 8.49 25.20 -31.93
C LEU A 312 9.35 26.17 -32.77
N ASN A 313 9.05 27.48 -32.71
CA ASN A 313 9.85 28.57 -33.31
C ASN A 313 10.32 28.32 -34.76
N ASP A 314 9.52 27.63 -35.57
CA ASP A 314 9.82 27.25 -36.96
C ASP A 314 11.15 26.48 -37.16
N GLU A 315 11.58 25.72 -36.15
CA GLU A 315 12.80 24.91 -36.23
C GLU A 315 12.61 23.59 -37.00
N PHE A 316 11.37 23.27 -37.35
CA PHE A 316 10.99 22.02 -38.00
C PHE A 316 10.19 22.31 -39.27
N GLU A 317 10.43 21.54 -40.33
CA GLU A 317 9.58 21.53 -41.51
C GLU A 317 8.37 20.65 -41.24
N VAL A 318 7.18 21.16 -41.57
CA VAL A 318 5.91 20.48 -41.33
C VAL A 318 5.08 20.34 -42.60
N GLU A 319 4.30 19.27 -42.67
CA GLU A 319 3.29 19.02 -43.70
C GLU A 319 1.89 18.95 -43.04
N PRO A 320 0.80 19.28 -43.77
CA PRO A 320 -0.55 19.15 -43.22
C PRO A 320 -0.92 17.68 -43.01
N ALA A 321 -1.38 17.33 -41.80
CA ALA A 321 -1.71 15.95 -41.43
C ALA A 321 -3.18 15.59 -41.61
N PHE A 322 -4.08 16.57 -41.72
CA PHE A 322 -5.53 16.37 -41.85
C PHE A 322 -6.11 15.39 -40.80
N GLY A 323 -5.70 15.52 -39.54
CA GLY A 323 -6.13 14.64 -38.45
C GLY A 323 -7.65 14.65 -38.23
N GLU A 324 -8.31 15.77 -38.53
CA GLU A 324 -9.76 15.96 -38.46
C GLU A 324 -10.57 15.04 -39.38
N LYS A 325 -9.95 14.51 -40.45
CA LYS A 325 -10.61 13.54 -41.33
C LYS A 325 -10.58 12.12 -40.77
N ARG A 326 -9.62 11.84 -39.87
CA ARG A 326 -9.37 10.50 -39.32
C ARG A 326 -9.98 10.30 -37.95
N GLU A 327 -10.09 11.37 -37.16
CA GLU A 327 -10.62 11.30 -35.80
C GLU A 327 -11.66 12.38 -35.51
N GLU A 328 -12.82 11.95 -35.01
CA GLU A 328 -13.97 12.83 -34.74
C GLU A 328 -13.68 13.88 -33.66
N MET A 329 -12.95 13.51 -32.60
CA MET A 329 -12.61 14.46 -31.52
C MET A 329 -11.74 15.61 -32.01
N LEU A 330 -10.81 15.37 -32.94
CA LEU A 330 -10.00 16.42 -33.55
C LEU A 330 -10.87 17.36 -34.39
N ARG A 331 -11.86 16.81 -35.11
CA ARG A 331 -12.83 17.56 -35.90
C ARG A 331 -13.72 18.45 -35.03
N GLN A 332 -14.25 17.90 -33.94
CA GLN A 332 -15.09 18.64 -32.99
C GLN A 332 -14.31 19.73 -32.25
N ALA A 333 -13.04 19.47 -31.93
CA ALA A 333 -12.16 20.48 -31.33
C ALA A 333 -11.75 21.58 -32.32
N GLY A 334 -11.91 21.37 -33.63
CA GLY A 334 -11.56 22.35 -34.66
C GLY A 334 -10.06 22.62 -34.79
N ILE A 335 -9.22 21.66 -34.37
CA ILE A 335 -7.76 21.85 -34.30
C ILE A 335 -7.10 21.34 -35.58
N LYS A 336 -6.31 22.20 -36.21
CA LYS A 336 -5.47 21.81 -37.36
C LYS A 336 -4.27 21.01 -36.86
N THR A 337 -3.87 20.00 -37.62
CA THR A 337 -2.76 19.14 -37.26
C THR A 337 -1.73 19.01 -38.38
N TYR A 338 -0.49 18.74 -37.99
CA TYR A 338 0.67 18.70 -38.88
C TYR A 338 1.56 17.50 -38.57
N PHE A 339 2.30 17.01 -39.57
CA PHE A 339 3.38 16.05 -39.37
C PHE A 339 4.73 16.73 -39.53
N ILE A 340 5.69 16.36 -38.69
CA ILE A 340 7.08 16.82 -38.83
C ILE A 340 7.81 15.97 -39.85
N VAL A 341 8.45 16.64 -40.82
CA VAL A 341 9.21 16.00 -41.91
C VAL A 341 10.71 16.01 -41.62
N LYS A 342 11.29 17.18 -41.31
CA LYS A 342 12.72 17.33 -41.01
C LYS A 342 12.99 18.43 -40.00
N VAL A 343 14.17 18.35 -39.36
CA VAL A 343 14.70 19.39 -38.49
C VAL A 343 15.48 20.39 -39.34
N LEU A 344 15.15 21.69 -39.26
CA LEU A 344 15.80 22.75 -40.03
C LEU A 344 17.01 23.34 -39.31
N LYS A 345 16.94 23.44 -37.97
CA LYS A 345 18.03 23.94 -37.12
C LYS A 345 18.42 22.87 -36.09
N PRO A 346 19.53 22.14 -36.30
CA PRO A 346 19.97 21.10 -35.38
C PRO A 346 20.33 21.65 -33.99
#